data_AF-A0A2A6NK68-F1
#
_entry.id   AF-A0A2A6NK68-F1
#
_cell.length_a   1.000
_cell.length_b   1.000
_cell.length_c   1.000
_cell.angle_alpha   90.00
_cell.angle_beta   90.00
_cell.angle_gamma   90.00
#
_symmetry.space_group_name_H-M   'P 1'
#
loop_
_entity.id
_entity.type
_entity.pdbx_description
1 polymer ?
#
loop_
_entity_poly.entity_id
_entity_poly.type
_entity_poly.pdbx_seq_one_letter_code
_entity_poly.pdbx_strand_id
1 'polypeptide(L)'
;IADFRRDNGEAIRAICRQFVVLCRQIGLLAGGTVAVDGSRFRAVNTRDKNFTPGAIRRRMEQIDASIERYLSLLDTADRQEDEVAEMRRDRLTERLQRLRQQMRDLKAMERAIEAAPDRQVSLTDPDARAMATNGKGTGLVGYNVQAAVDTKHHLVVAHEVTNVGHDRSQLANMGQQAKEATGADDLTVLADRGYFSGEEVLACDAAGIKAIVPKSLTSSGLKRGFFGKQDFVFDADRDLYVCPAGQELTRGGHRSDREGDVIFYRHLTACSTCELKPRCTPEKLRR
;
A
#
# COMPACT_ATOMS: atom_id res chain seq x y z
N ILE A 1 -24.45 -20.36 3.25
CA ILE A 1 -23.27 -20.03 4.09
C ILE A 1 -22.75 -18.61 3.81
N ALA A 2 -22.59 -18.19 2.54
CA ALA A 2 -22.09 -16.86 2.20
C ALA A 2 -23.01 -15.72 2.70
N ASP A 3 -24.32 -15.78 2.40
CA ASP A 3 -25.29 -14.78 2.89
C ASP A 3 -25.35 -14.73 4.41
N PHE A 4 -25.38 -15.89 5.06
CA PHE A 4 -25.35 -15.98 6.52
C PHE A 4 -24.13 -15.25 7.12
N ARG A 5 -22.93 -15.42 6.56
CA ARG A 5 -21.72 -14.73 7.06
C ARG A 5 -21.76 -13.23 6.80
N ARG A 6 -22.29 -12.80 5.64
CA ARG A 6 -22.46 -11.38 5.31
C ARG A 6 -23.42 -10.72 6.28
N ASP A 7 -24.56 -11.33 6.52
CA ASP A 7 -25.66 -10.73 7.28
C ASP A 7 -25.43 -10.81 8.80
N ASN A 8 -24.52 -11.68 9.26
CA ASN A 8 -24.22 -11.89 10.70
C ASN A 8 -22.76 -11.56 11.07
N GLY A 9 -22.09 -10.69 10.32
CA GLY A 9 -20.67 -10.38 10.52
C GLY A 9 -20.32 -9.91 11.94
N GLU A 10 -21.16 -9.06 12.53
CA GLU A 10 -20.96 -8.57 13.90
C GLU A 10 -21.08 -9.70 14.94
N ALA A 11 -22.07 -10.58 14.79
CA ALA A 11 -22.24 -11.73 15.68
C ALA A 11 -21.07 -12.70 15.57
N ILE A 12 -20.55 -12.95 14.37
CA ILE A 12 -19.36 -13.78 14.16
C ILE A 12 -18.14 -13.15 14.86
N ARG A 13 -17.92 -11.84 14.72
CA ARG A 13 -16.84 -11.14 15.44
C ARG A 13 -17.00 -11.26 16.95
N ALA A 14 -18.23 -11.12 17.46
CA ALA A 14 -18.51 -11.26 18.89
C ALA A 14 -18.19 -12.68 19.40
N ILE A 15 -18.55 -13.72 18.65
CA ILE A 15 -18.20 -15.12 18.99
C ILE A 15 -16.69 -15.33 18.97
N CYS A 16 -15.97 -14.83 17.96
CA CYS A 16 -14.51 -14.92 17.90
C CYS A 16 -13.86 -14.21 19.11
N ARG A 17 -14.39 -13.06 19.54
CA ARG A 17 -13.93 -12.38 20.75
C ARG A 17 -14.15 -13.24 22.00
N GLN A 18 -15.31 -13.88 22.15
CA GLN A 18 -15.56 -14.82 23.26
C GLN A 18 -14.61 -16.02 23.25
N PHE A 19 -14.28 -16.53 22.07
CA PHE A 19 -13.28 -17.60 21.92
C PHE A 19 -11.90 -17.17 22.39
N VAL A 20 -11.45 -15.95 22.06
CA VAL A 20 -10.19 -15.38 22.56
C VAL A 20 -10.21 -15.25 24.09
N VAL A 21 -11.33 -14.77 24.66
CA VAL A 21 -11.50 -14.69 26.13
C VAL A 21 -11.43 -16.07 26.79
N LEU A 22 -12.07 -17.08 26.21
CA LEU A 22 -11.99 -18.46 26.69
C LEU A 22 -10.55 -18.97 26.66
N CYS A 23 -9.85 -18.81 25.53
CA CYS A 23 -8.44 -19.20 25.39
C CYS A 23 -7.55 -18.54 26.46
N ARG A 24 -7.84 -17.29 26.83
CA ARG A 24 -7.15 -16.61 27.94
C ARG A 24 -7.45 -17.28 29.29
N GLN A 25 -8.72 -17.57 29.59
CA GLN A 25 -9.12 -18.18 30.86
C GLN A 25 -8.48 -19.56 31.09
N ILE A 26 -8.28 -20.34 30.02
CA ILE A 26 -7.65 -21.66 30.07
C ILE A 26 -6.12 -21.61 29.89
N GLY A 27 -5.52 -20.42 29.84
CA GLY A 27 -4.06 -20.24 29.76
C GLY A 27 -3.43 -20.51 28.39
N LEU A 28 -4.22 -20.59 27.32
CA LEU A 28 -3.77 -20.74 25.93
C LEU A 28 -3.45 -19.40 25.24
N LEU A 29 -3.67 -18.28 25.91
CA LEU A 29 -3.16 -16.98 25.49
C LEU A 29 -2.37 -16.39 26.65
N ALA A 30 -1.04 -16.43 26.52
CA ALA A 30 -0.18 -15.65 27.38
C ALA A 30 -0.11 -14.26 26.77
N GLY A 31 -0.83 -13.30 27.34
CA GLY A 31 -0.73 -11.90 26.91
C GLY A 31 0.73 -11.42 26.91
N GLY A 32 1.02 -10.37 26.14
CA GLY A 32 2.29 -9.66 26.22
C GLY A 32 3.07 -9.52 24.92
N THR A 33 2.94 -10.45 23.97
CA THR A 33 3.60 -10.31 22.65
C THR A 33 2.78 -10.91 21.51
N VAL A 34 2.50 -10.11 20.47
CA VAL A 34 1.86 -10.53 19.22
C VAL A 34 2.74 -10.22 18.02
N ALA A 35 2.63 -11.02 16.97
CA ALA A 35 3.21 -10.74 15.65
C ALA A 35 2.09 -10.31 14.68
N VAL A 36 2.33 -9.24 13.93
CA VAL A 36 1.40 -8.72 12.91
C VAL A 36 2.00 -8.95 11.54
N ASP A 37 1.18 -9.52 10.65
CA ASP A 37 1.53 -9.73 9.25
C ASP A 37 0.32 -9.56 8.32
N GLY A 38 0.62 -9.23 7.06
CA GLY A 38 -0.32 -8.82 6.04
C GLY A 38 -0.29 -9.77 4.85
N SER A 39 -1.44 -10.31 4.47
CA SER A 39 -1.57 -11.25 3.37
C SER A 39 -2.57 -10.77 2.33
N ARG A 40 -2.16 -10.72 1.07
CA ARG A 40 -3.04 -10.31 -0.03
C ARG A 40 -3.84 -11.49 -0.57
N PHE A 41 -5.16 -11.44 -0.46
CA PHE A 41 -6.07 -12.51 -0.87
C PHE A 41 -6.77 -12.13 -2.17
N ARG A 42 -6.82 -13.06 -3.12
CA ARG A 42 -7.46 -12.84 -4.42
C ARG A 42 -8.98 -12.79 -4.24
N ALA A 43 -9.62 -11.76 -4.78
CA ALA A 43 -11.07 -11.65 -4.85
C ALA A 43 -11.66 -12.50 -5.97
N VAL A 44 -13.00 -12.63 -5.98
CA VAL A 44 -13.75 -13.20 -7.10
C VAL A 44 -13.91 -12.13 -8.19
N ASN A 45 -12.81 -11.51 -8.60
CA ASN A 45 -12.76 -10.54 -9.69
C ASN A 45 -11.45 -10.69 -10.45
N THR A 46 -11.57 -10.90 -11.76
CA THR A 46 -10.40 -10.96 -12.63
C THR A 46 -9.90 -9.56 -12.92
N ARG A 47 -8.63 -9.45 -13.27
CA ARG A 47 -8.00 -8.17 -13.63
C ARG A 47 -8.68 -7.54 -14.83
N ASP A 48 -9.20 -8.37 -15.74
CA ASP A 48 -9.92 -7.89 -16.90
C ASP A 48 -11.27 -7.25 -16.55
N LYS A 49 -11.86 -7.68 -15.43
CA LYS A 49 -13.10 -7.16 -14.86
C LYS A 49 -12.88 -6.06 -13.81
N ASN A 50 -11.64 -5.61 -13.64
CA ASN A 50 -11.29 -4.46 -12.81
C ASN A 50 -10.87 -3.29 -13.69
N PHE A 51 -11.60 -2.19 -13.61
CA PHE A 51 -11.38 -1.01 -14.45
C PHE A 51 -10.83 0.13 -13.62
N THR A 52 -9.71 0.69 -14.10
CA THR A 52 -9.06 1.89 -13.57
C THR A 52 -8.84 2.86 -14.72
N PRO A 53 -8.59 4.16 -14.48
CA PRO A 53 -8.34 5.12 -15.54
C PRO A 53 -7.21 4.68 -16.48
N GLY A 54 -6.13 4.14 -15.91
CA GLY A 54 -5.01 3.62 -16.71
C GLY A 54 -5.32 2.30 -17.44
N ALA A 55 -6.25 1.48 -16.94
CA ALA A 55 -6.69 0.27 -17.64
C ALA A 55 -7.63 0.61 -18.81
N ILE A 56 -8.55 1.55 -18.63
CA ILE A 56 -9.45 2.01 -19.69
C ILE A 56 -8.68 2.67 -20.82
N ARG A 57 -7.79 3.65 -20.52
CA ARG A 57 -6.99 4.32 -21.55
C ARG A 57 -6.24 3.33 -22.44
N ARG A 58 -5.52 2.39 -21.83
CA ARG A 58 -4.79 1.34 -22.56
C ARG A 58 -5.69 0.47 -23.44
N ARG A 59 -6.91 0.14 -22.97
CA ARG A 59 -7.87 -0.64 -23.77
C ARG A 59 -8.43 0.18 -24.93
N MET A 60 -8.74 1.45 -24.71
CA MET A 60 -9.22 2.35 -25.76
C MET A 60 -8.14 2.52 -26.84
N GLU A 61 -6.89 2.77 -26.46
CA GLU A 61 -5.74 2.83 -27.38
C GLU A 61 -5.59 1.55 -28.23
N GLN A 62 -5.74 0.37 -27.60
CA GLN A 62 -5.68 -0.92 -28.32
C GLN A 62 -6.84 -1.11 -29.30
N ILE A 63 -8.04 -0.65 -28.94
CA ILE A 63 -9.21 -0.70 -29.82
C ILE A 63 -9.03 0.28 -30.99
N ASP A 64 -8.59 1.50 -30.73
CA ASP A 64 -8.33 2.50 -31.78
C ASP A 64 -7.30 1.99 -32.77
N ALA A 65 -6.16 1.47 -32.30
CA ALA A 65 -5.16 0.85 -33.17
C ALA A 65 -5.71 -0.34 -33.97
N SER A 66 -6.63 -1.12 -33.39
CA SER A 66 -7.29 -2.23 -34.08
C SER A 66 -8.29 -1.75 -35.14
N ILE A 67 -9.01 -0.66 -34.87
CA ILE A 67 -9.94 0.00 -35.80
C ILE A 67 -9.15 0.54 -36.99
N GLU A 68 -8.08 1.30 -36.75
CA GLU A 68 -7.21 1.85 -37.80
C GLU A 68 -6.66 0.74 -38.71
N ARG A 69 -6.16 -0.35 -38.10
CA ARG A 69 -5.68 -1.52 -38.86
C ARG A 69 -6.77 -2.15 -39.72
N TYR A 70 -8.01 -2.30 -39.22
CA TYR A 70 -9.08 -2.90 -40.01
C TYR A 70 -9.63 -1.96 -41.08
N LEU A 71 -9.64 -0.65 -40.85
CA LEU A 71 -9.95 0.33 -41.89
C LEU A 71 -8.93 0.25 -43.03
N SER A 72 -7.63 0.21 -42.71
CA SER A 72 -6.59 0.04 -43.73
C SER A 72 -6.77 -1.27 -44.52
N LEU A 73 -7.15 -2.38 -43.88
CA LEU A 73 -7.41 -3.65 -44.57
C LEU A 73 -8.65 -3.57 -45.46
N LEU A 74 -9.69 -2.84 -45.06
CA LEU A 74 -10.85 -2.57 -45.93
C LEU A 74 -10.46 -1.78 -47.16
N ASP A 75 -9.68 -0.70 -46.99
CA ASP A 75 -9.20 0.11 -48.13
C ASP A 75 -8.39 -0.73 -49.13
N THR A 76 -7.65 -1.75 -48.65
CA THR A 76 -6.94 -2.68 -49.56
C THR A 76 -7.86 -3.68 -50.25
N ALA A 77 -8.92 -4.14 -49.57
CA ALA A 77 -9.89 -5.08 -50.11
C ALA A 77 -10.85 -4.42 -51.10
N ASP A 78 -11.13 -3.12 -50.95
CA ASP A 78 -11.93 -2.33 -51.89
C ASP A 78 -11.22 -2.14 -53.25
N ARG A 79 -9.88 -2.27 -53.28
CA ARG A 79 -9.10 -2.24 -54.53
C ARG A 79 -9.07 -3.59 -55.26
N GLN A 80 -9.74 -4.61 -54.74
CA GLN A 80 -9.81 -5.97 -55.30
C GLN A 80 -11.28 -6.35 -55.55
N GLU A 81 -11.60 -6.79 -56.77
CA GLU A 81 -12.99 -7.02 -57.23
C GLU A 81 -13.41 -8.51 -57.26
N ASP A 82 -12.68 -9.40 -56.57
CA ASP A 82 -12.97 -10.84 -56.59
C ASP A 82 -13.91 -11.25 -55.43
N GLU A 83 -14.66 -12.36 -55.57
CA GLU A 83 -15.57 -12.89 -54.52
C GLU A 83 -14.89 -13.10 -53.15
N VAL A 84 -13.59 -13.43 -53.16
CA VAL A 84 -12.77 -13.58 -51.95
C VAL A 84 -12.57 -12.23 -51.24
N ALA A 85 -12.49 -11.12 -52.00
CA ALA A 85 -12.39 -9.78 -51.44
C ALA A 85 -13.72 -9.35 -50.81
N GLU A 86 -14.86 -9.70 -51.41
CA GLU A 86 -16.19 -9.42 -50.87
C GLU A 86 -16.44 -10.10 -49.51
N MET A 87 -16.19 -11.41 -49.40
CA MET A 87 -16.28 -12.12 -48.11
C MET A 87 -15.34 -11.53 -47.04
N ARG A 88 -14.17 -11.00 -47.44
CA ARG A 88 -13.25 -10.33 -46.51
C ARG A 88 -13.81 -8.99 -46.04
N ARG A 89 -14.44 -8.19 -46.91
CA ARG A 89 -15.06 -6.90 -46.57
C ARG A 89 -16.17 -7.07 -45.54
N ASP A 90 -17.06 -8.04 -45.74
CA ASP A 90 -18.16 -8.31 -44.79
C ASP A 90 -17.62 -8.65 -43.40
N ARG A 91 -16.66 -9.59 -43.34
CA ARG A 91 -16.03 -10.00 -42.07
C ARG A 91 -15.30 -8.85 -41.38
N LEU A 92 -14.63 -7.98 -42.13
CA LEU A 92 -13.94 -6.80 -41.57
C LEU A 92 -14.94 -5.77 -41.06
N THR A 93 -16.05 -5.55 -41.77
CA THR A 93 -17.12 -4.64 -41.38
C THR A 93 -17.78 -5.09 -40.08
N GLU A 94 -18.12 -6.37 -39.95
CA GLU A 94 -18.64 -6.93 -38.69
C GLU A 94 -17.66 -6.73 -37.52
N ARG A 95 -16.37 -6.97 -37.74
CA ARG A 95 -15.33 -6.76 -36.72
C ARG A 95 -15.24 -5.29 -36.30
N LEU A 96 -15.28 -4.36 -37.26
CA LEU A 96 -15.29 -2.92 -36.96
C LEU A 96 -16.52 -2.49 -36.18
N GLN A 97 -17.70 -3.02 -36.51
CA GLN A 97 -18.92 -2.74 -35.74
C GLN A 97 -18.78 -3.20 -34.28
N ARG A 98 -18.23 -4.40 -34.06
CA ARG A 98 -17.96 -4.92 -32.71
C ARG A 98 -16.94 -4.05 -31.95
N LEU A 99 -15.84 -3.65 -32.59
CA LEU A 99 -14.85 -2.77 -31.96
C LEU A 99 -15.42 -1.39 -31.62
N ARG A 100 -16.23 -0.80 -32.52
CA ARG A 100 -16.91 0.48 -32.27
C ARG A 100 -17.91 0.37 -31.11
N GLN A 101 -18.62 -0.76 -30.98
CA GLN A 101 -19.47 -1.01 -29.82
C GLN A 101 -18.64 -1.11 -28.53
N GLN A 102 -17.56 -1.90 -28.53
CA GLN A 102 -16.67 -2.01 -27.38
C GLN A 102 -16.10 -0.65 -26.96
N MET A 103 -15.75 0.22 -27.92
CA MET A 103 -15.30 1.59 -27.63
C MET A 103 -16.39 2.42 -26.94
N ARG A 104 -17.66 2.30 -27.35
CA ARG A 104 -18.78 2.97 -26.67
C ARG A 104 -18.94 2.46 -25.24
N ASP A 105 -18.84 1.15 -25.04
CA ASP A 105 -18.96 0.53 -23.71
C ASP A 105 -17.82 0.98 -22.78
N LEU A 106 -16.59 1.09 -23.29
CA LEU A 106 -15.46 1.62 -22.52
C LEU A 106 -15.62 3.10 -22.16
N LYS A 107 -16.12 3.94 -23.08
CA LYS A 107 -16.43 5.34 -22.78
C LYS A 107 -17.52 5.50 -21.72
N ALA A 108 -18.51 4.61 -21.71
CA ALA A 108 -19.51 4.58 -20.65
C ALA A 108 -18.89 4.16 -19.30
N MET A 109 -18.02 3.15 -19.31
CA MET A 109 -17.29 2.69 -18.13
C MET A 109 -16.32 3.76 -17.59
N GLU A 110 -15.72 4.58 -18.45
CA GLU A 110 -14.87 5.71 -18.04
C GLU A 110 -15.64 6.69 -17.16
N ARG A 111 -16.87 7.06 -17.54
CA ARG A 111 -17.74 7.90 -16.72
C ARG A 111 -18.10 7.24 -15.38
N ALA A 112 -18.35 5.93 -15.40
CA ALA A 112 -18.63 5.18 -14.17
C ALA A 112 -17.43 5.18 -13.21
N ILE A 113 -16.20 5.09 -13.74
CA ILE A 113 -14.97 5.21 -12.96
C ILE A 113 -14.81 6.61 -12.39
N GLU A 114 -15.07 7.66 -13.17
CA GLU A 114 -14.97 9.04 -12.69
C GLU A 114 -15.93 9.33 -11.54
N ALA A 115 -17.12 8.71 -11.57
CA ALA A 115 -18.11 8.82 -10.50
C ALA A 115 -17.78 7.96 -9.26
N ALA A 116 -16.89 6.97 -9.37
CA ALA A 116 -16.52 6.11 -8.26
C ALA A 116 -15.57 6.85 -7.28
N PRO A 117 -15.78 6.74 -5.94
CA PRO A 117 -15.00 7.49 -4.94
C PRO A 117 -13.48 7.30 -5.04
N ASP A 118 -13.03 6.11 -5.39
CA ASP A 118 -11.62 5.70 -5.51
C ASP A 118 -11.16 5.56 -6.96
N ARG A 119 -11.99 6.02 -7.91
CA ARG A 119 -11.74 5.93 -9.35
C ARG A 119 -11.41 4.51 -9.79
N GLN A 120 -12.17 3.54 -9.30
CA GLN A 120 -12.05 2.14 -9.69
C GLN A 120 -13.40 1.44 -9.69
N VAL A 121 -13.59 0.50 -10.60
CA VAL A 121 -14.80 -0.34 -10.68
C VAL A 121 -14.42 -1.80 -10.87
N SER A 122 -14.88 -2.65 -9.95
CA SER A 122 -14.79 -4.11 -10.04
C SER A 122 -16.16 -4.69 -10.37
N LEU A 123 -16.27 -5.51 -11.41
CA LEU A 123 -17.59 -5.97 -11.89
C LEU A 123 -18.17 -7.15 -11.12
N THR A 124 -17.35 -8.12 -10.71
CA THR A 124 -17.86 -9.34 -10.04
C THR A 124 -17.67 -9.35 -8.54
N ASP A 125 -16.77 -8.51 -8.03
CA ASP A 125 -16.56 -8.29 -6.60
C ASP A 125 -16.38 -6.78 -6.37
N PRO A 126 -17.49 -6.01 -6.21
CA PRO A 126 -17.48 -4.55 -6.19
C PRO A 126 -16.64 -3.94 -5.07
N ASP A 127 -16.37 -4.69 -4.01
CA ASP A 127 -15.58 -4.25 -2.85
C ASP A 127 -14.09 -4.53 -3.05
N ALA A 128 -13.71 -5.40 -3.99
CA ALA A 128 -12.31 -5.74 -4.24
C ALA A 128 -11.56 -4.61 -4.92
N ARG A 129 -10.27 -4.47 -4.60
CA ARG A 129 -9.40 -3.45 -5.19
C ARG A 129 -8.13 -4.00 -5.82
N ALA A 130 -7.67 -3.30 -6.85
CA ALA A 130 -6.39 -3.57 -7.48
C ALA A 130 -5.23 -3.14 -6.57
N MET A 131 -4.37 -4.09 -6.24
CA MET A 131 -3.20 -3.92 -5.39
C MET A 131 -1.93 -4.18 -6.19
N ALA A 132 -0.94 -3.29 -6.05
CA ALA A 132 0.38 -3.51 -6.62
C ALA A 132 1.06 -4.71 -5.95
N THR A 133 1.78 -5.49 -6.73
CA THR A 133 2.67 -6.55 -6.25
C THR A 133 4.03 -6.39 -6.94
N ASN A 134 5.08 -7.01 -6.38
CA ASN A 134 6.47 -6.74 -6.77
C ASN A 134 6.85 -7.22 -8.19
N GLY A 135 5.95 -7.91 -8.92
CA GLY A 135 6.17 -8.34 -10.30
C GLY A 135 5.55 -7.39 -11.34
N LYS A 136 6.25 -7.20 -12.46
CA LYS A 136 5.69 -6.49 -13.62
C LYS A 136 4.45 -7.25 -14.10
N GLY A 137 3.31 -6.57 -14.13
CA GLY A 137 2.07 -7.19 -14.56
C GLY A 137 1.53 -8.24 -13.60
N THR A 138 1.90 -8.26 -12.31
CA THR A 138 1.36 -9.24 -11.32
C THR A 138 0.41 -8.65 -10.28
N GLY A 139 0.10 -7.35 -10.33
CA GLY A 139 -0.87 -6.70 -9.43
C GLY A 139 -2.15 -7.53 -9.24
N LEU A 140 -2.56 -7.74 -7.99
CA LEU A 140 -3.70 -8.57 -7.61
C LEU A 140 -4.97 -7.72 -7.64
N VAL A 141 -6.14 -8.31 -7.88
CA VAL A 141 -7.41 -7.70 -7.48
C VAL A 141 -7.95 -8.51 -6.32
N GLY A 142 -8.16 -7.86 -5.18
CA GLY A 142 -8.30 -8.57 -3.93
C GLY A 142 -8.41 -7.67 -2.72
N TYR A 143 -8.08 -8.26 -1.59
CA TYR A 143 -8.09 -7.67 -0.27
C TYR A 143 -6.72 -7.87 0.38
N ASN A 144 -6.34 -6.95 1.25
CA ASN A 144 -5.20 -7.11 2.14
C ASN A 144 -5.74 -7.49 3.52
N VAL A 145 -5.45 -8.71 3.95
CA VAL A 145 -5.90 -9.25 5.23
C VAL A 145 -4.76 -9.13 6.22
N GLN A 146 -5.00 -8.37 7.28
CA GLN A 146 -4.08 -8.20 8.39
C GLN A 146 -4.43 -9.18 9.50
N ALA A 147 -3.43 -9.82 10.09
CA ALA A 147 -3.62 -10.72 11.22
C ALA A 147 -2.63 -10.39 12.34
N ALA A 148 -3.13 -10.36 13.58
CA ALA A 148 -2.31 -10.35 14.79
C ALA A 148 -2.36 -11.73 15.43
N VAL A 149 -1.19 -12.32 15.65
CA VAL A 149 -1.04 -13.71 16.11
C VAL A 149 -0.24 -13.72 17.41
N ASP A 150 -0.75 -14.43 18.42
CA ASP A 150 0.00 -14.68 19.65
C ASP A 150 1.30 -15.45 19.36
N THR A 151 2.39 -15.01 19.97
CA THR A 151 3.71 -15.59 19.71
C THR A 151 3.94 -16.91 20.43
N LYS A 152 3.16 -17.25 21.45
CA LYS A 152 3.35 -18.46 22.26
C LYS A 152 2.58 -19.67 21.74
N HIS A 153 1.31 -19.50 21.41
CA HIS A 153 0.40 -20.56 21.01
C HIS A 153 -0.08 -20.42 19.56
N HIS A 154 0.39 -19.39 18.83
CA HIS A 154 0.09 -19.16 17.41
C HIS A 154 -1.40 -18.99 17.10
N LEU A 155 -2.15 -18.44 18.05
CA LEU A 155 -3.57 -18.15 17.90
C LEU A 155 -3.76 -16.75 17.32
N VAL A 156 -4.64 -16.63 16.32
CA VAL A 156 -5.05 -15.33 15.78
C VAL A 156 -5.92 -14.62 16.81
N VAL A 157 -5.48 -13.47 17.29
CA VAL A 157 -6.18 -12.67 18.32
C VAL A 157 -6.96 -11.50 17.72
N ALA A 158 -6.53 -10.97 16.57
CA ALA A 158 -7.23 -9.93 15.83
C ALA A 158 -6.98 -10.10 14.33
N HIS A 159 -7.93 -9.62 13.51
CA HIS A 159 -7.80 -9.60 12.06
C HIS A 159 -8.58 -8.42 11.48
N GLU A 160 -8.09 -7.88 10.36
CA GLU A 160 -8.74 -6.78 9.63
C GLU A 160 -8.67 -7.05 8.13
N VAL A 161 -9.71 -6.70 7.39
CA VAL A 161 -9.74 -6.84 5.93
C VAL A 161 -9.81 -5.44 5.33
N THR A 162 -8.76 -5.05 4.62
CA THR A 162 -8.61 -3.72 4.06
C THR A 162 -8.35 -3.75 2.55
N ASN A 163 -8.68 -2.64 1.89
CA ASN A 163 -8.35 -2.39 0.49
C ASN A 163 -7.03 -1.61 0.31
N VAL A 164 -6.33 -1.33 1.41
CA VAL A 164 -5.03 -0.67 1.39
C VAL A 164 -3.96 -1.66 0.94
N GLY A 165 -3.31 -1.38 -0.19
CA GLY A 165 -2.35 -2.30 -0.82
C GLY A 165 -0.98 -2.43 -0.13
N HIS A 166 -0.75 -1.71 0.96
CA HIS A 166 0.48 -1.70 1.75
C HIS A 166 0.18 -1.79 3.25
N ASP A 167 1.17 -2.21 4.03
CA ASP A 167 0.99 -2.47 5.45
C ASP A 167 1.45 -1.32 6.37
N ARG A 168 2.00 -0.26 5.77
CA ARG A 168 2.62 0.90 6.45
C ARG A 168 1.72 1.67 7.42
N SER A 169 0.40 1.50 7.34
CA SER A 169 -0.61 2.21 8.12
C SER A 169 -1.50 1.26 8.93
N GLN A 170 -1.02 0.04 9.20
CA GLN A 170 -1.80 -1.02 9.84
C GLN A 170 -1.25 -1.44 11.21
N LEU A 171 -0.08 -0.93 11.62
CA LEU A 171 0.60 -1.37 12.83
C LEU A 171 -0.17 -0.98 14.09
N ALA A 172 -0.56 0.30 14.21
CA ALA A 172 -1.26 0.82 15.38
C ALA A 172 -2.67 0.24 15.48
N ASN A 173 -3.39 0.19 14.36
CA ASN A 173 -4.73 -0.40 14.30
C ASN A 173 -4.71 -1.87 14.78
N MET A 174 -3.85 -2.70 14.19
CA MET A 174 -3.76 -4.11 14.58
C MET A 174 -3.27 -4.30 16.01
N GLY A 175 -2.35 -3.46 16.47
CA GLY A 175 -1.88 -3.45 17.85
C GLY A 175 -2.99 -3.15 18.85
N GLN A 176 -3.81 -2.14 18.60
CA GLN A 176 -4.94 -1.77 19.47
C GLN A 176 -5.98 -2.88 19.52
N GLN A 177 -6.38 -3.42 18.37
CA GLN A 177 -7.31 -4.55 18.32
C GLN A 177 -6.76 -5.78 19.07
N ALA A 178 -5.48 -6.08 18.93
CA ALA A 178 -4.84 -7.17 19.66
C ALA A 178 -4.78 -6.91 21.17
N LYS A 179 -4.51 -5.67 21.59
CA LYS A 179 -4.51 -5.26 23.00
C LYS A 179 -5.89 -5.43 23.63
N GLU A 180 -6.94 -4.97 22.94
CA GLU A 180 -8.33 -5.15 23.36
C GLU A 180 -8.72 -6.63 23.44
N ALA A 181 -8.35 -7.43 22.43
CA ALA A 181 -8.72 -8.84 22.37
C ALA A 181 -8.02 -9.67 23.46
N THR A 182 -6.74 -9.40 23.72
CA THR A 182 -5.97 -10.09 24.77
C THR A 182 -6.29 -9.56 26.17
N GLY A 183 -6.72 -8.30 26.28
CA GLY A 183 -6.90 -7.59 27.55
C GLY A 183 -5.59 -7.46 28.33
N ALA A 184 -4.46 -7.35 27.63
CA ALA A 184 -3.16 -7.12 28.23
C ALA A 184 -2.95 -5.62 28.50
N ASP A 185 -2.47 -5.28 29.70
CA ASP A 185 -2.13 -3.90 30.06
C ASP A 185 -0.93 -3.41 29.25
N ASP A 186 0.09 -4.27 29.12
CA ASP A 186 1.28 -4.07 28.31
C ASP A 186 1.29 -5.07 27.14
N LEU A 187 1.42 -4.56 25.91
CA LEU A 187 1.50 -5.38 24.70
C LEU A 187 2.73 -5.02 23.89
N THR A 188 3.51 -6.02 23.50
CA THR A 188 4.57 -5.89 22.50
C THR A 188 4.05 -6.35 21.13
N VAL A 189 4.21 -5.53 20.11
CA VAL A 189 3.84 -5.86 18.73
C VAL A 189 5.11 -6.02 17.89
N LEU A 190 5.29 -7.20 17.32
CA LEU A 190 6.33 -7.50 16.34
C LEU A 190 5.73 -7.34 14.94
N ALA A 191 6.41 -6.64 14.04
CA ALA A 191 5.99 -6.58 12.65
C ALA A 191 7.19 -6.46 11.71
N ASP A 192 6.99 -6.79 10.44
CA ASP A 192 8.02 -6.69 9.44
C ASP A 192 8.32 -5.23 9.04
N ARG A 193 9.36 -5.03 8.22
CA ARG A 193 9.79 -3.70 7.78
C ARG A 193 8.73 -2.93 6.96
N GLY A 194 7.76 -3.64 6.38
CA GLY A 194 6.63 -3.07 5.64
C GLY A 194 5.68 -2.26 6.51
N TYR A 195 5.65 -2.52 7.82
CA TYR A 195 4.85 -1.78 8.80
C TYR A 195 5.52 -0.51 9.35
N PHE A 196 6.77 -0.24 8.98
CA PHE A 196 7.51 0.88 9.57
C PHE A 196 6.97 2.25 9.11
N SER A 197 6.37 2.97 10.04
CA SER A 197 6.00 4.39 9.94
C SER A 197 6.20 5.08 11.29
N GLY A 198 6.77 6.29 11.29
CA GLY A 198 7.00 7.05 12.52
C GLY A 198 5.70 7.40 13.24
N GLU A 199 4.66 7.75 12.48
CA GLU A 199 3.32 8.06 12.99
C GLU A 199 2.66 6.84 13.64
N GLU A 200 2.78 5.66 13.02
CA GLU A 200 2.24 4.42 13.57
C GLU A 200 2.97 3.98 14.85
N VAL A 201 4.30 4.12 14.88
CA VAL A 201 5.10 3.80 16.08
C VAL A 201 4.72 4.74 17.23
N LEU A 202 4.53 6.03 16.95
CA LEU A 202 4.05 7.00 17.94
C LEU A 202 2.63 6.68 18.42
N ALA A 203 1.73 6.29 17.51
CA ALA A 203 0.37 5.89 17.86
C ALA A 203 0.32 4.61 18.72
N CYS A 204 1.22 3.65 18.47
CA CYS A 204 1.40 2.50 19.35
C CYS A 204 1.87 2.93 20.76
N ASP A 205 2.89 3.78 20.84
CA ASP A 205 3.42 4.26 22.11
C ASP A 205 2.36 5.00 22.94
N ALA A 206 1.59 5.89 22.31
CA ALA A 206 0.46 6.58 22.93
C ALA A 206 -0.65 5.64 23.42
N ALA A 207 -0.80 4.46 22.80
CA ALA A 207 -1.74 3.41 23.22
C ALA A 207 -1.15 2.45 24.26
N GLY A 208 0.07 2.68 24.75
CA GLY A 208 0.78 1.79 25.66
C GLY A 208 1.12 0.44 25.00
N ILE A 209 1.53 0.48 23.72
CA ILE A 209 1.93 -0.68 22.93
C ILE A 209 3.39 -0.51 22.52
N LYS A 210 4.23 -1.46 22.92
CA LYS A 210 5.64 -1.49 22.52
C LYS A 210 5.80 -2.07 21.12
N ALA A 211 6.00 -1.20 20.13
CA ALA A 211 6.26 -1.64 18.76
C ALA A 211 7.73 -2.02 18.53
N ILE A 212 7.99 -3.22 18.02
CA ILE A 212 9.30 -3.70 17.57
C ILE A 212 9.21 -3.95 16.07
N VAL A 213 9.67 -2.98 15.29
CA VAL A 213 9.58 -2.99 13.83
C VAL A 213 10.92 -2.56 13.21
N PRO A 214 11.48 -3.33 12.26
CA PRO A 214 12.72 -2.95 11.59
C PRO A 214 12.58 -1.63 10.83
N LYS A 215 13.50 -0.69 11.07
CA LYS A 215 13.50 0.62 10.40
C LYS A 215 13.76 0.49 8.91
N SER A 216 12.92 1.15 8.12
CA SER A 216 13.15 1.28 6.69
C SER A 216 14.26 2.28 6.33
N LEU A 217 15.42 1.77 5.93
CA LEU A 217 16.50 2.54 5.31
C LEU A 217 16.24 2.73 3.81
N THR A 218 15.60 3.83 3.41
CA THR A 218 15.28 4.14 1.99
C THR A 218 15.94 5.42 1.48
N SER A 219 16.78 6.09 2.28
CA SER A 219 17.37 7.36 1.87
C SER A 219 18.32 7.18 0.68
N SER A 220 18.17 8.01 -0.34
CA SER A 220 19.11 8.07 -1.48
C SER A 220 20.52 8.45 -1.03
N GLY A 221 20.64 9.19 0.08
CA GLY A 221 21.92 9.51 0.71
C GLY A 221 22.68 8.29 1.21
N LEU A 222 22.01 7.33 1.87
CA LEU A 222 22.64 6.08 2.30
C LEU A 222 23.18 5.28 1.10
N LYS A 223 22.44 5.23 -0.01
CA LYS A 223 22.92 4.58 -1.25
C LYS A 223 24.16 5.26 -1.84
N ARG A 224 24.36 6.54 -1.58
CA ARG A 224 25.54 7.33 -1.98
C ARG A 224 26.68 7.26 -0.96
N GLY A 225 26.55 6.47 0.10
CA GLY A 225 27.56 6.32 1.15
C GLY A 225 27.55 7.44 2.20
N PHE A 226 26.49 8.27 2.24
CA PHE A 226 26.34 9.26 3.29
C PHE A 226 25.88 8.64 4.60
N PHE A 227 26.23 9.28 5.72
CA PHE A 227 25.73 8.93 7.05
C PHE A 227 24.19 8.98 7.07
N GLY A 228 23.59 7.93 7.62
CA GLY A 228 22.17 7.83 7.90
C GLY A 228 21.84 8.29 9.32
N LYS A 229 20.55 8.34 9.66
CA LYS A 229 20.10 8.72 11.01
C LYS A 229 20.68 7.81 12.10
N GLN A 230 21.02 6.56 11.79
CA GLN A 230 21.60 5.62 12.77
C GLN A 230 23.04 5.98 13.18
N ASP A 231 23.74 6.79 12.38
CA ASP A 231 25.11 7.21 12.70
C ASP A 231 25.13 8.41 13.66
N PHE A 232 23.95 8.94 14.02
CA PHE A 232 23.77 10.05 14.95
C PHE A 232 23.08 9.54 16.21
N VAL A 233 23.56 9.98 17.38
CA VAL A 233 22.99 9.61 18.67
C VAL A 233 22.07 10.74 19.13
N PHE A 234 20.81 10.44 19.43
CA PHE A 234 19.89 11.43 19.99
C PHE A 234 20.02 11.46 21.51
N ASP A 235 20.23 12.64 22.07
CA ASP A 235 20.19 12.91 23.50
C ASP A 235 18.84 13.56 23.81
N ALA A 236 17.94 12.77 24.43
CA ALA A 236 16.57 13.19 24.71
C ALA A 236 16.49 14.26 25.80
N ASP A 237 17.38 14.22 26.80
CA ASP A 237 17.38 15.16 27.92
C ASP A 237 17.76 16.57 27.47
N ARG A 238 18.66 16.67 26.48
CA ARG A 238 19.17 17.93 25.95
C ARG A 238 18.54 18.36 24.61
N ASP A 239 17.62 17.58 24.05
CA ASP A 239 17.04 17.76 22.71
C ASP A 239 18.11 18.09 21.64
N LEU A 240 19.12 17.23 21.53
CA LEU A 240 20.20 17.39 20.54
C LEU A 240 20.64 16.06 19.93
N TYR A 241 21.31 16.13 18.78
CA TYR A 241 21.98 14.97 18.19
C TYR A 241 23.49 15.11 18.28
N VAL A 242 24.19 14.04 18.64
CA VAL A 242 25.65 13.92 18.51
C VAL A 242 25.97 13.25 17.18
N CYS A 243 26.76 13.90 16.33
CA CYS A 243 27.13 13.37 15.02
C CYS A 243 28.36 12.44 15.07
N PRO A 244 28.69 11.72 13.98
CA PRO A 244 29.88 10.86 13.91
C PRO A 244 31.21 11.58 14.18
N ALA A 245 31.26 12.91 14.02
CA ALA A 245 32.44 13.73 14.34
C ALA A 245 32.48 14.17 15.81
N GLY A 246 31.55 13.70 16.66
CA GLY A 246 31.41 14.09 18.06
C GLY A 246 30.83 15.49 18.30
N GLN A 247 30.31 16.15 17.25
CA GLN A 247 29.76 17.51 17.37
C GLN A 247 28.27 17.47 17.75
N GLU A 248 27.87 18.36 18.64
CA GLU A 248 26.49 18.51 19.10
C GLU A 248 25.67 19.35 18.11
N LEU A 249 24.59 18.78 17.59
CA LEU A 249 23.69 19.40 16.65
C LEU A 249 22.44 19.85 17.39
N THR A 250 22.21 21.16 17.45
CA THR A 250 21.04 21.72 18.12
C THR A 250 19.89 21.90 17.13
N ARG A 251 18.67 21.90 17.66
CA ARG A 251 17.46 22.10 16.89
C ARG A 251 17.45 23.49 16.24
N GLY A 252 17.35 23.52 14.92
CA GLY A 252 17.19 24.72 14.12
C GLY A 252 15.75 25.24 14.17
N GLY A 253 15.58 26.53 13.83
CA GLY A 253 14.27 27.17 13.76
C GLY A 253 13.33 26.49 12.76
N HIS A 254 12.02 26.55 13.07
CA HIS A 254 10.95 26.04 12.22
C HIS A 254 10.96 26.77 10.87
N ARG A 255 10.80 26.03 9.79
CA ARG A 255 10.66 26.59 8.44
C ARG A 255 9.33 26.11 7.88
N SER A 256 8.35 27.01 7.82
CA SER A 256 6.97 26.73 7.41
C SER A 256 6.79 26.65 5.89
N ASP A 257 7.86 26.45 5.12
CA ASP A 257 7.85 26.61 3.66
C ASP A 257 7.54 25.33 2.86
N ARG A 258 7.22 24.22 3.54
CA ARG A 258 6.74 22.97 2.93
C ARG A 258 5.60 22.39 3.75
N GLU A 259 4.64 21.73 3.09
CA GLU A 259 3.65 20.87 3.75
C GLU A 259 4.38 19.80 4.58
N GLY A 260 4.53 20.07 5.88
CA GLY A 260 5.19 19.20 6.85
C GLY A 260 6.18 19.92 7.76
N ASP A 261 6.08 19.67 9.06
CA ASP A 261 7.00 20.15 10.09
C ASP A 261 8.37 19.46 9.95
N VAL A 262 9.25 20.00 9.11
CA VAL A 262 10.63 19.48 9.03
C VAL A 262 11.48 20.12 10.12
N ILE A 263 11.71 19.37 11.20
CA ILE A 263 12.67 19.74 12.24
C ILE A 263 14.09 19.41 11.75
N PHE A 264 14.97 20.40 11.77
CA PHE A 264 16.38 20.23 11.43
C PHE A 264 17.26 20.32 12.68
N TYR A 265 18.29 19.48 12.79
CA TYR A 265 19.35 19.61 13.78
C TYR A 265 20.65 19.96 13.06
N ARG A 266 21.38 20.97 13.55
CA ARG A 266 22.61 21.46 12.87
C ARG A 266 23.60 22.12 13.83
N HIS A 267 24.84 22.21 13.39
CA HIS A 267 25.89 23.03 14.00
C HIS A 267 26.57 23.85 12.91
N LEU A 268 26.20 25.14 12.78
CA LEU A 268 26.60 25.97 11.64
C LEU A 268 28.12 26.12 11.49
N THR A 269 28.82 26.34 12.60
CA THR A 269 30.28 26.50 12.62
C THR A 269 31.00 25.17 12.41
N ALA A 270 30.71 24.15 13.24
CA ALA A 270 31.37 22.86 13.16
C ALA A 270 31.17 22.15 11.81
N CYS A 271 30.01 22.27 11.18
CA CYS A 271 29.75 21.65 9.87
C CYS A 271 30.45 22.35 8.70
N SER A 272 30.93 23.59 8.87
CA SER A 272 31.59 24.33 7.79
C SER A 272 33.00 23.81 7.49
N THR A 273 33.73 23.41 8.54
CA THR A 273 35.13 22.95 8.49
C THR A 273 35.30 21.44 8.76
N CYS A 274 34.21 20.70 8.97
CA CYS A 274 34.27 19.27 9.30
C CYS A 274 34.85 18.41 8.15
N GLU A 275 35.86 17.61 8.45
CA GLU A 275 36.49 16.67 7.50
C GLU A 275 35.55 15.55 7.04
N LEU A 276 34.59 15.17 7.88
CA LEU A 276 33.59 14.14 7.55
C LEU A 276 32.42 14.67 6.69
N LYS A 277 32.41 15.97 6.37
CA LYS A 277 31.36 16.61 5.58
C LYS A 277 31.08 15.95 4.23
N PRO A 278 32.08 15.48 3.44
CA PRO A 278 31.83 14.78 2.17
C PRO A 278 31.00 13.50 2.33
N ARG A 279 30.99 12.90 3.53
CA ARG A 279 30.17 11.74 3.90
C ARG A 279 28.86 12.14 4.61
N CYS A 280 28.61 13.41 4.87
CA CYS A 280 27.43 13.88 5.59
C CYS A 280 26.35 14.45 4.66
N THR A 281 26.72 15.38 3.77
CA THR A 281 25.77 16.03 2.85
C THR A 281 26.51 16.64 1.65
N PRO A 282 25.89 16.65 0.45
CA PRO A 282 26.47 17.34 -0.70
C PRO A 282 26.28 18.86 -0.65
N GLU A 283 25.44 19.37 0.26
CA GLU A 283 25.15 20.79 0.39
C GLU A 283 26.26 21.55 1.12
N LYS A 284 26.61 22.74 0.61
CA LYS A 284 27.61 23.61 1.26
C LYS A 284 27.16 24.05 2.66
N LEU A 285 25.87 24.31 2.84
CA LEU A 285 25.18 24.63 4.08
C LEU A 285 23.72 24.18 3.96
N ARG A 286 23.24 23.37 4.91
CA ARG A 286 21.81 23.09 5.08
C ARG A 286 21.16 24.31 5.75
N ARG A 287 20.43 25.10 4.97
CA ARG A 287 19.74 26.32 5.42
C ARG A 287 18.41 26.02 6.07
#